data_AF-A0A1T4MZA2-F1
#
_entry.id   AF-A0A1T4MZA2-F1
#
_cell.length_a   1.000
_cell.length_b   1.000
_cell.length_c   1.000
_cell.angle_alpha   90.00
_cell.angle_beta   90.00
_cell.angle_gamma   90.00
#
_symmetry.space_group_name_H-M   'P 1'
#
loop_
_entity.id
_entity.type
_entity.pdbx_description
1 polymer ?
#
loop_
_entity_poly.entity_id
_entity_poly.type
_entity_poly.pdbx_seq_one_letter_code
_entity_poly.pdbx_strand_id
1 'polypeptide(L)'
;MNRYKEFLNEYENKRDYFQCHEILEELWKEETNCDTKEHPAVILLQIAVGAYHWENKNITGATKVLQGVLAHYGEVEVALEEIGFDSKKLKEVVENEIDSIKENKEFKHFSLPIKN
;
A
#
# COMPACT_ATOMS: atom_id res chain seq x y z
N MET A 1 14.62 -7.26 -2.14
CA MET A 1 14.80 -6.92 -0.71
C MET A 1 15.35 -5.50 -0.46
N ASN A 2 16.22 -4.92 -1.31
CA ASN A 2 16.70 -3.54 -1.10
C ASN A 2 15.61 -2.48 -1.40
N ARG A 3 14.89 -2.63 -2.51
CA ARG A 3 13.84 -1.68 -2.93
C ARG A 3 12.61 -1.65 -2.02
N TYR A 4 12.17 -2.77 -1.46
CA TYR A 4 11.11 -2.76 -0.45
C TYR A 4 11.51 -2.03 0.84
N LYS A 5 12.80 -2.07 1.22
CA LYS A 5 13.31 -1.28 2.36
C LYS A 5 13.38 0.20 2.03
N GLU A 6 13.78 0.54 0.81
CA GLU A 6 13.74 1.91 0.31
C GLU A 6 12.31 2.45 0.33
N PHE A 7 11.36 1.71 -0.24
CA PHE A 7 9.93 2.01 -0.15
C PHE A 7 9.49 2.24 1.30
N LEU A 8 9.81 1.32 2.22
CA LEU A 8 9.44 1.47 3.63
C LEU A 8 10.03 2.73 4.26
N ASN A 9 11.26 3.11 3.91
CA ASN A 9 11.86 4.35 4.37
C ASN A 9 11.13 5.57 3.82
N GLU A 10 10.81 5.58 2.52
CA GLU A 10 10.02 6.66 1.91
C GLU A 10 8.63 6.77 2.54
N TYR A 11 7.99 5.64 2.80
CA TYR A 11 6.65 5.58 3.36
C TYR A 11 6.62 6.00 4.84
N GLU A 12 7.35 5.30 5.71
CA GLU A 12 7.27 5.49 7.17
C GLU A 12 7.96 6.77 7.64
N ASN A 13 9.15 7.07 7.10
CA ASN A 13 9.99 8.14 7.63
C ASN A 13 9.78 9.46 6.89
N LYS A 14 9.76 9.42 5.56
CA LYS A 14 9.66 10.63 4.73
C LYS A 14 8.24 10.99 4.35
N ARG A 15 7.33 10.00 4.35
CA ARG A 15 5.93 10.12 3.88
C ARG A 15 5.85 10.67 2.46
N ASP A 16 6.83 10.32 1.63
CA ASP A 16 6.87 10.69 0.22
C ASP A 16 6.13 9.62 -0.59
N TYR A 17 4.81 9.77 -0.65
CA TYR A 17 3.96 8.81 -1.35
C TYR A 17 4.18 8.79 -2.87
N PHE A 18 4.68 9.89 -3.44
CA PHE A 18 5.05 9.92 -4.86
C PHE A 18 6.31 9.09 -5.09
N GLN A 19 7.33 9.24 -4.27
CA GLN A 19 8.53 8.40 -4.36
C GLN A 19 8.21 6.92 -4.08
N CYS A 20 7.27 6.62 -3.18
CA CYS A 20 6.76 5.27 -2.97
C CYS A 20 6.17 4.68 -4.26
N HIS A 21 5.37 5.46 -4.99
CA HIS A 21 4.80 5.07 -6.27
C HIS A 21 5.89 4.68 -7.26
N GLU A 22 6.86 5.57 -7.49
CA GLU A 22 7.94 5.33 -8.46
C GLU A 22 8.74 4.06 -8.14
N ILE A 23 9.12 3.87 -6.86
CA ILE A 23 9.88 2.68 -6.44
C ILE A 23 9.11 1.39 -6.72
N LEU A 24 7.81 1.38 -6.44
CA LEU A 24 6.99 0.16 -6.56
C LEU A 24 6.53 -0.10 -8.00
N GLU A 25 6.30 0.95 -8.79
CA GLU A 25 5.97 0.82 -10.21
C GLU A 25 7.15 0.23 -10.99
N GLU A 26 8.35 0.74 -10.76
CA GLU A 26 9.57 0.19 -11.36
C GLU A 26 9.83 -1.26 -10.92
N LEU A 27 9.63 -1.60 -9.64
CA LEU A 27 9.70 -2.99 -9.15
C LEU A 27 8.74 -3.90 -9.91
N TRP A 28 7.48 -3.48 -10.00
CA TRP A 28 6.45 -4.23 -10.69
C TRP A 28 6.78 -4.43 -12.17
N LYS A 29 7.28 -3.39 -12.82
CA LYS A 29 7.72 -3.42 -14.22
C LYS A 29 8.92 -4.36 -14.42
N GLU A 30 9.92 -4.33 -13.55
CA GLU A 30 11.10 -5.19 -13.65
C GLU A 30 10.76 -6.67 -13.44
N GLU A 31 9.88 -6.98 -12.49
CA GLU A 31 9.58 -8.37 -12.09
C GLU A 31 8.52 -9.02 -12.99
N THR A 32 7.64 -8.23 -13.61
CA THR A 32 6.49 -8.77 -14.36
C THR A 32 6.29 -8.17 -15.75
N ASN A 33 7.09 -7.20 -16.18
CA ASN A 33 6.82 -6.35 -17.36
C ASN A 33 5.44 -5.67 -17.35
N CYS A 34 4.85 -5.49 -16.16
CA CYS A 34 3.49 -5.01 -15.96
C CYS A 34 2.38 -5.95 -16.49
N ASP A 35 2.69 -7.24 -16.71
CA ASP A 35 1.76 -8.20 -17.33
C ASP A 35 0.68 -8.72 -16.36
N THR A 36 0.87 -8.56 -15.05
CA THR A 36 -0.11 -8.99 -14.03
C THR A 36 -0.30 -7.92 -12.97
N LYS A 37 -1.52 -7.82 -12.41
CA LYS A 37 -1.79 -6.96 -11.24
C LYS A 37 -1.67 -7.71 -9.91
N GLU A 38 -1.50 -9.02 -9.96
CA GLU A 38 -1.38 -9.91 -8.81
C GLU A 38 0.08 -9.93 -8.33
N HIS A 39 0.54 -8.77 -7.83
CA HIS A 39 1.92 -8.59 -7.40
C HIS A 39 1.97 -7.77 -6.10
N PRO A 40 2.79 -8.14 -5.09
CA PRO A 40 2.85 -7.41 -3.83
C PRO A 40 3.23 -5.93 -4.01
N ALA A 41 4.11 -5.61 -4.96
CA ALA A 41 4.44 -4.21 -5.28
C ALA A 41 3.22 -3.40 -5.73
N VAL A 42 2.28 -4.00 -6.47
CA VAL A 42 1.04 -3.31 -6.91
C VAL A 42 0.14 -3.03 -5.71
N ILE A 43 -0.02 -3.97 -4.78
CA ILE A 43 -0.80 -3.75 -3.57
C ILE A 43 -0.19 -2.66 -2.70
N LEU A 44 1.11 -2.70 -2.45
CA LEU A 44 1.80 -1.67 -1.67
C LEU A 44 1.72 -0.29 -2.34
N LEU A 45 1.77 -0.25 -3.69
CA LEU A 45 1.67 0.98 -4.47
C LEU A 45 0.30 1.59 -4.28
N GLN A 46 -0.75 0.77 -4.39
CA GLN A 46 -2.13 1.22 -4.18
C GLN A 46 -2.35 1.72 -2.75
N ILE A 47 -1.73 1.10 -1.74
CA ILE A 47 -1.79 1.61 -0.35
C ILE A 47 -1.18 3.00 -0.26
N ALA A 48 0.01 3.23 -0.83
CA ALA A 48 0.65 4.54 -0.86
C ALA A 48 -0.19 5.59 -1.62
N VAL A 49 -0.75 5.23 -2.77
CA VAL A 49 -1.65 6.10 -3.55
C VAL A 49 -2.95 6.40 -2.80
N GLY A 50 -3.50 5.42 -2.07
CA GLY A 50 -4.67 5.61 -1.22
C GLY A 50 -4.41 6.61 -0.09
N ALA A 51 -3.27 6.49 0.59
CA ALA A 51 -2.82 7.43 1.60
C ALA A 51 -2.64 8.85 1.02
N TYR A 52 -1.96 8.97 -0.13
CA TYR A 52 -1.78 10.24 -0.84
C TYR A 52 -3.11 10.91 -1.20
N HIS A 53 -4.09 10.14 -1.69
CA HIS A 53 -5.41 10.69 -1.99
C HIS A 53 -6.10 11.21 -0.73
N TRP A 54 -6.03 10.48 0.38
CA TRP A 54 -6.69 10.90 1.62
C TRP A 54 -6.03 12.14 2.22
N GLU A 55 -4.69 12.21 2.23
CA GLU A 55 -3.93 13.39 2.67
C GLU A 55 -4.36 14.65 1.90
N ASN A 56 -4.57 14.52 0.59
CA ASN A 56 -5.05 15.60 -0.28
C ASN A 56 -6.57 15.81 -0.24
N LYS A 57 -7.27 15.25 0.75
CA LYS A 57 -8.73 15.35 0.93
C LYS A 57 -9.54 14.78 -0.24
N ASN A 58 -8.94 13.96 -1.09
CA ASN A 58 -9.64 13.20 -2.13
C ASN A 58 -10.20 11.90 -1.53
N ILE A 59 -11.28 12.04 -0.75
CA ILE A 59 -11.95 10.94 -0.04
C ILE A 59 -12.43 9.84 -0.99
N THR A 60 -13.02 10.24 -2.13
CA THR A 60 -13.52 9.30 -3.14
C THR A 60 -12.39 8.49 -3.76
N GLY A 61 -11.27 9.15 -4.09
CA GLY A 61 -10.07 8.49 -4.63
C GLY A 61 -9.47 7.51 -3.61
N ALA A 62 -9.28 7.96 -2.37
CA ALA A 62 -8.72 7.15 -1.30
C ALA A 62 -9.55 5.88 -1.06
N THR A 63 -10.88 6.04 -0.89
CA THR A 63 -11.80 4.92 -0.65
C THR A 63 -11.75 3.92 -1.80
N LYS A 64 -11.84 4.39 -3.05
CA LYS A 64 -11.84 3.52 -4.23
C LYS A 64 -10.55 2.71 -4.35
N VAL A 65 -9.40 3.35 -4.14
CA VAL A 65 -8.10 2.69 -4.27
C VAL A 65 -7.91 1.65 -3.16
N LEU A 66 -8.17 2.01 -1.90
CA LEU A 66 -8.01 1.08 -0.76
C LEU A 66 -9.03 -0.08 -0.80
N GLN A 67 -10.25 0.14 -1.29
CA GLN A 67 -11.19 -0.96 -1.54
C GLN A 67 -10.68 -1.90 -2.64
N GLY A 68 -10.03 -1.36 -3.67
CA GLY A 68 -9.37 -2.15 -4.72
C GLY A 68 -8.26 -3.03 -4.17
N VAL A 69 -7.49 -2.53 -3.19
CA VAL A 69 -6.48 -3.32 -2.47
C VAL A 69 -7.14 -4.56 -1.84
N LEU A 70 -8.22 -4.40 -1.09
CA LEU A 70 -8.89 -5.53 -0.43
C LEU A 70 -9.47 -6.56 -1.42
N ALA A 71 -9.91 -6.12 -2.59
CA ALA A 71 -10.45 -7.02 -3.62
C ALA A 71 -9.39 -7.97 -4.22
N HIS A 72 -8.11 -7.57 -4.21
CA HIS A 72 -7.00 -8.34 -4.79
C HIS A 72 -6.00 -8.86 -3.75
N TYR A 73 -6.24 -8.56 -2.47
CA TYR A 73 -5.28 -8.86 -1.40
C TYR A 73 -4.99 -10.36 -1.25
N GLY A 74 -6.01 -11.21 -1.41
CA GLY A 74 -5.88 -12.66 -1.25
C GLY A 74 -4.90 -13.30 -2.24
N GLU A 75 -4.74 -12.72 -3.44
CA GLU A 75 -3.85 -13.23 -4.48
C GLU A 75 -2.37 -13.01 -4.14
N VAL A 76 -2.06 -12.06 -3.25
CA VAL A 76 -0.68 -11.69 -2.90
C VAL A 76 -0.35 -11.90 -1.43
N GLU A 77 -1.25 -12.48 -0.65
CA GLU A 77 -1.11 -12.60 0.80
C GLU A 77 0.19 -13.32 1.18
N VAL A 78 0.49 -14.44 0.50
CA VAL A 78 1.73 -15.22 0.70
C VAL A 78 2.96 -14.43 0.23
N ALA A 79 2.88 -13.74 -0.91
CA ALA A 79 4.01 -12.96 -1.42
C ALA A 79 4.37 -11.79 -0.50
N LEU A 80 3.38 -11.13 0.11
CA LEU A 80 3.57 -10.09 1.14
C LEU A 80 4.29 -10.65 2.37
N GLU A 81 3.91 -11.85 2.81
CA GLU A 81 4.55 -12.56 3.92
C GLU A 81 6.02 -12.91 3.62
N GLU A 82 6.32 -13.32 2.39
CA GLU A 82 7.67 -13.70 1.93
C GLU A 82 8.62 -12.50 1.84
N ILE A 83 8.11 -11.32 1.48
CA ILE A 83 8.91 -10.09 1.43
C ILE A 83 8.99 -9.36 2.78
N GLY A 84 8.38 -9.91 3.84
CA GLY A 84 8.58 -9.49 5.23
C GLY A 84 7.46 -8.66 5.86
N PHE A 85 6.29 -8.53 5.22
CA PHE A 85 5.12 -7.92 5.85
C PHE A 85 4.36 -8.93 6.73
N ASP A 86 3.75 -8.44 7.80
CA ASP A 86 2.69 -9.17 8.50
C ASP A 86 1.40 -8.92 7.71
N SER A 87 1.14 -9.80 6.76
CA SER A 87 0.11 -9.63 5.74
C SER A 87 -1.28 -9.58 6.34
N LYS A 88 -1.52 -10.36 7.40
CA LYS A 88 -2.78 -10.31 8.14
C LYS A 88 -2.99 -8.95 8.79
N LYS A 89 -2.00 -8.45 9.55
CA LYS A 89 -2.13 -7.11 10.18
C LYS A 89 -2.20 -6.01 9.14
N LEU A 90 -1.49 -6.13 8.02
CA LEU A 90 -1.52 -5.14 6.95
C LEU A 90 -2.92 -5.06 6.33
N LYS A 91 -3.59 -6.20 6.15
CA LYS A 91 -5.00 -6.23 5.71
C LYS A 91 -5.93 -5.54 6.72
N GLU A 92 -5.79 -5.86 8.01
CA GLU A 92 -6.57 -5.23 9.09
C GLU A 92 -6.35 -3.71 9.12
N VAL A 93 -5.13 -3.23 8.89
CA VAL A 93 -4.83 -1.80 8.75
C VAL A 93 -5.62 -1.20 7.59
N VAL A 94 -5.57 -1.78 6.39
CA VAL A 94 -6.30 -1.25 5.23
C VAL A 94 -7.82 -1.20 5.48
N GLU A 95 -8.38 -2.23 6.11
CA GLU A 95 -9.79 -2.26 6.51
C GLU A 95 -10.15 -1.13 7.48
N ASN A 96 -9.33 -0.93 8.53
CA ASN A 96 -9.53 0.13 9.52
C ASN A 96 -9.42 1.55 8.92
N GLU A 97 -8.50 1.74 7.98
CA GLU A 97 -8.33 3.04 7.32
C GLU A 97 -9.51 3.34 6.37
N ILE A 98 -10.03 2.35 5.65
CA ILE A 98 -11.26 2.50 4.86
C ILE A 98 -12.43 2.93 5.74
N ASP A 99 -12.59 2.31 6.92
CA ASP A 99 -13.67 2.68 7.85
C ASP A 99 -13.47 4.08 8.43
N SER A 100 -12.22 4.45 8.73
CA SER A 100 -11.88 5.82 9.15
C SER A 100 -12.20 6.87 8.09
N ILE A 101 -11.98 6.56 6.80
CA ILE A 101 -12.40 7.44 5.69
C ILE A 101 -13.92 7.58 5.65
N LYS A 102 -14.68 6.48 5.77
CA LYS A 102 -16.16 6.50 5.78
C LYS A 102 -16.73 7.30 6.94
N GLU A 103 -16.06 7.26 8.08
CA GLU A 103 -16.38 8.05 9.27
C GLU A 103 -15.97 9.53 9.15
N ASN A 104 -15.46 9.96 7.98
CA ASN A 104 -14.97 11.32 7.71
C ASN A 104 -13.86 11.77 8.68
N LYS A 105 -13.01 10.84 9.13
CA LYS A 105 -11.85 11.21 9.95
C LYS A 105 -10.84 11.97 9.09
N GLU A 106 -10.12 12.88 9.75
CA GLU A 106 -8.96 13.53 9.16
C GLU A 106 -7.86 12.49 8.89
N PHE A 107 -7.14 12.68 7.79
CA PHE A 107 -6.03 11.81 7.44
C PHE A 107 -4.97 11.81 8.54
N LYS A 108 -4.50 10.60 8.88
CA LYS A 108 -3.32 10.38 9.69
C LYS A 108 -2.48 9.32 9.01
N HIS A 109 -1.18 9.56 8.95
CA HIS A 109 -0.23 8.54 8.51
C HIS A 109 -0.38 7.28 9.37
N PHE A 110 -0.50 6.12 8.71
CA PHE A 110 -0.63 4.81 9.33
C PHE A 110 0.53 3.92 8.88
N SER A 111 1.10 3.17 9.82
CA SER A 111 2.26 2.32 9.55
C SER A 111 1.90 0.98 8.92
N LEU A 112 2.80 0.46 8.10
CA LEU A 112 2.72 -0.84 7.46
C LEU A 112 3.39 -1.89 8.35
N PRO A 113 2.64 -2.89 8.86
CA PRO A 113 3.19 -3.86 9.80
C PRO A 113 4.15 -4.82 9.10
N ILE A 114 5.38 -4.88 9.60
CA ILE A 114 6.45 -5.79 9.18
C ILE A 114 6.63 -6.91 10.21
N LYS A 115 7.12 -8.06 9.76
CA LYS A 115 7.52 -9.15 10.66
C LYS A 115 8.77 -8.77 11.44
N ASN A 116 8.77 -9.11 12.73
CA ASN A 116 9.95 -9.05 13.59
C ASN A 116 10.91 -10.21 13.31
#